data_AF-A0AA88NL51-F1
#
_entry.id   AF-A0AA88NL51-F1
#
_cell.length_a   1.000
_cell.length_b   1.000
_cell.length_c   1.000
_cell.angle_alpha   90.00
_cell.angle_beta   90.00
_cell.angle_gamma   90.00
#
_symmetry.space_group_name_H-M   'P 1'
#
loop_
_entity.id
_entity.type
_entity.pdbx_description
1 polymer ?
#
loop_
_entity_poly.entity_id
_entity_poly.type
_entity_poly.pdbx_seq_one_letter_code
_entity_poly.pdbx_strand_id
1 'polypeptide(L)'
;MSATRYRRFLKLCEEWPRDETKRGRDLGTLLRQRVASAFREGENTQISDPEKCDQMYESLARINSNVYRQRFPRVRDTSFTGVTVEECRVLLSGSMQQMDDEKKGLWKKIMEKFSKSPEDAQEKAPEK
;
A
#
# COMPACT_ATOMS: atom_id res chain seq x y z
N MET A 1 -2.42 -28.10 -11.70
CA MET A 1 -1.85 -27.74 -13.03
C MET A 1 -1.33 -26.32 -12.92
N SER A 2 -0.03 -26.15 -12.66
CA SER A 2 0.56 -24.82 -12.45
C SER A 2 0.61 -24.10 -13.80
N ALA A 3 -0.14 -23.00 -13.93
CA ALA A 3 0.31 -21.95 -14.84
C ALA A 3 1.76 -21.62 -14.47
N THR A 4 2.63 -21.48 -15.45
CA THR A 4 4.03 -21.11 -15.24
C THR A 4 4.13 -19.84 -14.39
N ARG A 5 5.12 -19.76 -13.50
CA ARG A 5 5.25 -18.67 -12.48
C ARG A 5 5.13 -17.27 -13.11
N TYR A 6 5.73 -17.08 -14.28
CA TYR A 6 5.65 -15.82 -15.00
C TYR A 6 4.20 -15.40 -15.29
N ARG A 7 3.32 -16.31 -15.75
CA ARG A 7 1.88 -16.02 -15.95
C ARG A 7 1.18 -15.60 -14.68
N ARG A 8 1.53 -16.21 -13.54
CA ARG A 8 0.96 -15.81 -12.24
C ARG A 8 1.33 -14.38 -11.92
N PHE A 9 2.59 -13.99 -12.11
CA PHE A 9 3.06 -12.61 -11.92
C PHE A 9 2.45 -11.62 -12.92
N LEU A 10 2.25 -12.02 -14.19
CA LEU A 10 1.56 -11.20 -15.18
C LEU A 10 0.11 -10.93 -14.76
N LYS A 11 -0.64 -11.97 -14.38
CA LYS A 11 -2.01 -11.82 -13.88
C LYS A 11 -2.08 -10.94 -12.63
N LEU A 12 -1.15 -11.13 -11.69
CA LEU A 12 -1.06 -10.25 -10.52
C LEU A 12 -0.80 -8.79 -10.93
N CYS A 13 0.06 -8.57 -11.92
CA CYS A 13 0.32 -7.23 -12.46
C CYS A 13 -0.86 -6.62 -13.22
N GLU A 14 -1.77 -7.42 -13.77
CA GLU A 14 -3.02 -6.93 -14.35
C GLU A 14 -4.00 -6.49 -13.26
N GLU A 15 -4.12 -7.28 -12.21
CA GLU A 15 -5.02 -7.01 -11.07
C GLU A 15 -4.51 -5.88 -10.16
N TRP A 16 -3.20 -5.62 -10.13
CA TRP A 16 -2.62 -4.63 -9.22
C TRP A 16 -2.87 -3.18 -9.71
N PRO A 17 -3.58 -2.34 -8.93
CA PRO A 17 -3.91 -0.98 -9.35
C PRO A 17 -2.67 -0.09 -9.47
N ARG A 18 -2.71 0.90 -10.38
CA ARG A 18 -1.70 1.97 -10.44
C ARG A 18 -2.28 3.25 -9.86
N ASP A 19 -1.49 3.91 -9.03
CA ASP A 19 -1.83 5.22 -8.48
C ASP A 19 -1.04 6.31 -9.21
N GLU A 20 -1.71 7.03 -10.12
CA GLU A 20 -1.09 8.12 -10.90
C GLU A 20 -0.61 9.27 -10.03
N THR A 21 -1.16 9.43 -8.82
CA THR A 21 -0.73 10.47 -7.88
C THR A 21 0.63 10.16 -7.26
N LYS A 22 1.11 8.92 -7.37
CA LYS A 22 2.41 8.48 -6.82
C LYS A 22 3.43 8.26 -7.93
N ARG A 23 3.57 9.20 -8.87
CA ARG A 23 4.58 9.09 -9.93
C ARG A 23 5.97 8.82 -9.36
N GLY A 24 6.66 7.80 -9.89
CA GLY A 24 7.98 7.37 -9.44
C GLY A 24 8.02 6.58 -8.12
N ARG A 25 6.90 6.49 -7.38
CA ARG A 25 6.81 5.75 -6.09
C ARG A 25 5.64 4.76 -6.04
N ASP A 26 4.87 4.66 -7.11
CA ASP A 26 3.74 3.73 -7.24
C ASP A 26 4.23 2.28 -7.23
N LEU A 27 3.68 1.50 -6.29
CA LEU A 27 4.05 0.11 -6.11
C LEU A 27 3.65 -0.74 -7.32
N GLY A 28 2.50 -0.47 -7.94
CA GLY A 28 2.07 -1.21 -9.13
C GLY A 28 3.07 -1.06 -10.28
N THR A 29 3.61 0.15 -10.47
CA THR A 29 4.63 0.43 -11.48
C THR A 29 5.94 -0.28 -11.14
N LEU A 30 6.38 -0.23 -9.89
CA LEU A 30 7.58 -0.93 -9.42
C LEU A 30 7.48 -2.45 -9.62
N LEU A 31 6.32 -3.05 -9.29
CA LEU A 31 6.10 -4.48 -9.45
C LEU A 31 6.26 -4.92 -10.91
N ARG A 32 5.68 -4.18 -11.86
CA ARG A 32 5.80 -4.49 -13.29
C ARG A 32 7.24 -4.38 -13.79
N GLN A 33 7.98 -3.36 -13.35
CA GLN A 33 9.41 -3.23 -13.66
C GLN A 33 10.21 -4.41 -13.10
N ARG A 34 9.94 -4.82 -11.85
CA ARG A 34 10.61 -5.94 -11.20
C ARG A 34 10.29 -7.26 -11.88
N VAL A 35 9.04 -7.51 -12.26
CA VAL A 35 8.65 -8.70 -13.01
C VAL A 35 9.33 -8.75 -14.38
N ALA A 36 9.35 -7.64 -15.13
CA ALA A 36 10.04 -7.57 -16.42
C ALA A 36 11.56 -7.83 -16.29
N SER A 37 12.18 -7.32 -15.22
CA SER A 37 13.60 -7.56 -14.95
C SER A 37 13.88 -8.99 -14.49
N ALA A 38 13.03 -9.56 -13.64
CA ALA A 38 13.24 -10.88 -13.05
C ALA A 38 12.89 -12.02 -14.02
N PHE A 39 11.99 -11.79 -14.96
CA PHE A 39 11.56 -12.75 -15.99
C PHE A 39 11.95 -12.25 -17.39
N ARG A 40 13.22 -11.89 -17.58
CA ARG A 40 13.71 -11.30 -18.83
C ARG A 40 13.50 -12.20 -20.05
N GLU A 41 13.53 -13.52 -19.84
CA GLU A 41 13.29 -14.54 -20.87
C GLU A 41 11.84 -15.09 -20.81
N GLY A 42 10.96 -14.39 -20.09
CA GLY A 42 9.58 -14.81 -19.84
C GLY A 42 9.52 -16.18 -19.17
N GLU A 43 8.83 -17.11 -19.80
CA GLU A 43 8.63 -18.49 -19.31
C GLU A 43 9.91 -19.32 -19.23
N ASN A 44 10.91 -18.99 -20.06
CA ASN A 44 12.15 -19.75 -20.13
C ASN A 44 13.15 -19.35 -19.04
N THR A 45 12.85 -18.27 -18.30
CA THR A 45 13.75 -17.74 -17.28
C THR A 45 14.03 -18.79 -16.20
N GLN A 46 15.31 -19.09 -16.01
CA GLN A 46 15.77 -20.00 -14.97
C GLN A 46 15.72 -19.31 -13.60
N ILE A 47 14.88 -19.81 -12.71
CA ILE A 47 14.75 -19.27 -11.35
C ILE A 47 15.67 -20.06 -10.42
N SER A 48 16.66 -19.38 -9.85
CA SER A 48 17.64 -20.01 -8.95
C SER A 48 17.01 -20.54 -7.65
N ASP A 49 15.97 -19.87 -7.14
CA ASP A 49 15.23 -20.26 -5.94
C ASP A 49 13.72 -20.21 -6.20
N PRO A 50 13.13 -21.34 -6.64
CA PRO A 50 11.72 -21.41 -6.97
C PRO A 50 10.79 -21.19 -5.76
N GLU A 51 11.17 -21.67 -4.58
CA GLU A 51 10.34 -21.59 -3.37
C GLU A 51 10.23 -20.14 -2.88
N LYS A 52 11.34 -19.41 -2.88
CA LYS A 52 11.33 -17.99 -2.55
C LYS A 52 10.53 -17.17 -3.56
N CYS A 53 10.61 -17.52 -4.84
CA CYS A 53 9.79 -16.88 -5.87
C CYS A 53 8.29 -17.09 -5.61
N ASP A 54 7.90 -18.32 -5.27
CA ASP A 54 6.52 -18.65 -4.92
C ASP A 54 6.08 -17.93 -3.64
N GLN A 55 6.92 -17.86 -2.60
CA GLN A 55 6.64 -17.13 -1.36
C GLN A 55 6.44 -15.63 -1.61
N MET A 56 7.25 -15.03 -2.49
CA MET A 56 7.09 -13.64 -2.91
C MET A 56 5.75 -13.43 -3.60
N TYR A 57 5.39 -14.32 -4.53
CA TYR A 57 4.09 -14.27 -5.20
C TYR A 57 2.94 -14.33 -4.20
N GLU A 58 2.93 -15.33 -3.31
CA GLU A 58 1.85 -15.51 -2.33
C GLU A 58 1.72 -14.32 -1.37
N SER A 59 2.83 -13.69 -1.04
CA SER A 59 2.83 -12.48 -0.19
C SER A 59 2.21 -11.29 -0.92
N LEU A 60 2.55 -11.08 -2.19
CA LEU A 60 1.94 -10.03 -2.99
C LEU A 60 0.46 -10.31 -3.27
N ALA A 61 0.10 -11.55 -3.61
CA ALA A 61 -1.29 -11.94 -3.84
C ALA A 61 -2.17 -11.70 -2.61
N ARG A 62 -1.69 -12.00 -1.39
CA ARG A 62 -2.39 -11.71 -0.13
C ARG A 62 -2.62 -10.21 0.10
N ILE A 63 -1.66 -9.37 -0.30
CA ILE A 63 -1.81 -7.91 -0.22
C ILE A 63 -2.88 -7.45 -1.21
N ASN A 64 -2.80 -7.87 -2.47
CA ASN A 64 -3.73 -7.45 -3.52
C ASN A 64 -5.18 -7.85 -3.22
N SER A 65 -5.38 -9.05 -2.67
CA SER A 65 -6.70 -9.57 -2.30
C SER A 65 -7.19 -9.12 -0.92
N ASN A 66 -6.45 -8.23 -0.24
CA ASN A 66 -6.82 -7.69 1.07
C ASN A 66 -7.06 -8.76 2.16
N VAL A 67 -6.36 -9.90 2.10
CA VAL A 67 -6.58 -11.06 3.00
C VAL A 67 -6.60 -10.65 4.47
N TYR A 68 -5.63 -9.85 4.90
CA TYR A 68 -5.53 -9.47 6.31
C TYR A 68 -6.57 -8.45 6.75
N ARG A 69 -7.02 -7.57 5.84
CA ARG A 69 -8.12 -6.65 6.13
C ARG A 69 -9.41 -7.41 6.37
N GLN A 70 -9.65 -8.47 5.60
CA GLN A 70 -10.84 -9.32 5.73
C GLN A 70 -10.74 -10.27 6.93
N ARG A 71 -9.55 -10.86 7.15
CA ARG A 71 -9.31 -11.79 8.26
C ARG A 71 -9.36 -11.13 9.63
N PHE A 72 -8.98 -9.85 9.71
CA PHE A 72 -8.94 -9.10 10.96
C PHE A 72 -9.75 -7.80 10.81
N PRO A 73 -11.10 -7.87 10.86
CA PRO A 73 -11.96 -6.69 10.79
C PRO A 73 -11.63 -5.69 11.91
N ARG A 74 -11.59 -4.40 11.55
CA ARG A 74 -11.31 -3.32 12.51
C ARG A 74 -12.59 -2.57 12.82
N VAL A 75 -12.72 -2.15 14.08
CA VAL A 75 -13.84 -1.30 14.55
C VAL A 75 -13.81 0.07 13.89
N ARG A 76 -12.60 0.58 13.60
CA ARG A 76 -12.38 1.89 12.96
C ARG A 76 -11.58 1.71 11.68
N ASP A 77 -11.94 2.46 10.64
CA ASP A 77 -11.18 2.52 9.38
C ASP A 77 -10.17 3.68 9.38
N THR A 78 -9.43 3.78 10.49
CA THR A 78 -8.34 4.73 10.68
C THR A 78 -7.02 4.01 10.84
N SER A 79 -5.91 4.67 10.49
CA SER A 79 -4.58 4.19 10.81
C SER A 79 -4.29 4.30 12.32
N PHE A 80 -3.13 3.83 12.74
CA PHE A 80 -2.65 3.98 14.12
C PHE A 80 -2.56 5.45 14.56
N THR A 81 -2.29 6.39 13.64
CA THR A 81 -2.23 7.82 13.93
C THR A 81 -3.61 8.49 13.87
N GLY A 82 -4.69 7.71 13.76
CA GLY A 82 -6.06 8.21 13.72
C GLY A 82 -6.47 8.86 12.40
N VAL A 83 -5.63 8.78 11.36
CA VAL A 83 -5.97 9.33 10.03
C VAL A 83 -6.76 8.34 9.18
N THR A 84 -7.69 8.83 8.38
CA THR A 84 -8.47 7.99 7.45
C THR A 84 -7.66 7.62 6.20
N VAL A 85 -8.20 6.70 5.39
CA VAL A 85 -7.59 6.29 4.11
C VAL A 85 -7.46 7.47 3.15
N GLU A 86 -8.44 8.35 3.11
CA GLU A 86 -8.49 9.55 2.27
C GLU A 86 -7.41 10.55 2.71
N GLU A 87 -7.31 10.78 4.02
CA GLU A 87 -6.25 11.62 4.61
C GLU A 87 -4.87 11.03 4.27
N CYS A 88 -4.67 9.71 4.39
CA CYS A 88 -3.44 9.04 3.94
C CYS A 88 -3.15 9.20 2.45
N ARG A 89 -4.16 9.13 1.58
CA ARG A 89 -3.98 9.34 0.13
C ARG A 89 -3.48 10.75 -0.15
N VAL A 90 -4.10 11.73 0.49
CA VAL A 90 -3.70 13.14 0.38
C VAL A 90 -2.28 13.37 0.92
N LEU A 91 -1.89 12.69 2.00
CA LEU A 91 -0.52 12.72 2.49
C LEU A 91 0.51 12.16 1.47
N LEU A 92 0.13 11.09 0.77
CA LEU A 92 1.05 10.33 -0.08
C LEU A 92 1.11 10.82 -1.53
N SER A 93 0.12 11.60 -2.00
CA SER A 93 -0.02 12.09 -3.39
C SER A 93 1.04 13.08 -3.85
N GLY A 94 2.04 13.38 -3.01
CA GLY A 94 3.33 13.94 -3.43
C GLY A 94 3.26 15.25 -4.22
N SER A 95 2.76 16.33 -3.61
CA SER A 95 3.20 17.73 -3.80
C SER A 95 2.23 18.70 -3.12
N MET A 96 2.70 19.46 -2.13
CA MET A 96 1.94 20.55 -1.49
C MET A 96 1.55 21.66 -2.47
N GLN A 97 2.33 21.83 -3.55
CA GLN A 97 2.16 22.88 -4.56
C GLN A 97 1.05 22.57 -5.58
N GLN A 98 0.66 21.32 -5.74
CA GLN A 98 -0.41 20.88 -6.65
C GLN A 98 -1.70 20.52 -5.91
N MET A 99 -1.78 20.84 -4.62
CA MET A 99 -2.98 20.64 -3.84
C MET A 99 -3.93 21.81 -4.05
N ASP A 100 -5.16 21.48 -4.43
CA ASP A 100 -6.28 22.39 -4.37
C ASP A 100 -6.41 22.96 -2.94
N ASP A 101 -6.98 24.16 -2.79
CA ASP A 101 -7.03 24.84 -1.50
C ASP A 101 -7.76 24.04 -0.42
N GLU A 102 -8.73 23.20 -0.81
CA GLU A 102 -9.40 22.25 0.07
C GLU A 102 -8.45 21.18 0.63
N LYS A 103 -7.57 20.64 -0.23
CA LYS A 103 -6.56 19.62 0.16
C LYS A 103 -5.48 20.23 1.05
N LYS A 104 -5.15 21.51 0.87
CA LYS A 104 -4.25 22.25 1.78
C LYS A 104 -4.86 22.41 3.18
N GLY A 105 -6.15 22.73 3.26
CA GLY A 105 -6.88 22.81 4.53
C GLY A 105 -6.91 21.46 5.28
N LEU A 106 -7.14 20.37 4.54
CA LEU A 106 -7.06 19.01 5.08
C LEU A 106 -5.64 18.66 5.55
N TRP A 107 -4.61 19.03 4.78
CA TRP A 107 -3.21 18.82 5.18
C TRP A 107 -2.84 19.51 6.49
N LYS A 108 -3.27 20.76 6.69
CA LYS A 108 -3.03 21.47 7.95
C LYS A 108 -3.65 20.72 9.14
N LYS A 109 -4.90 20.28 9.00
CA LYS A 109 -5.58 19.48 10.04
C LYS A 109 -4.88 18.15 10.30
N ILE A 110 -4.37 17.49 9.26
CA ILE A 110 -3.63 16.23 9.41
C ILE A 110 -2.29 16.48 10.11
N MET A 111 -1.52 17.51 9.72
CA MET A 111 -0.28 17.90 10.40
C MET A 111 -0.51 18.24 11.87
N GLU A 112 -1.59 18.96 12.20
CA GLU A 112 -1.96 19.22 13.61
C GLU A 112 -2.22 17.93 14.39
N LYS A 113 -2.87 16.91 13.79
CA LYS A 113 -3.05 15.60 14.42
C LYS A 113 -1.72 14.87 14.67
N PHE A 114 -0.74 15.03 13.79
CA PHE A 114 0.60 14.45 13.95
C PHE A 114 1.47 15.19 14.97
N SER A 115 1.30 16.51 15.10
CA SER A 115 2.06 17.35 16.04
C SER A 115 1.56 17.28 17.48
N LYS A 116 0.33 16.82 17.71
CA LYS A 116 -0.15 16.53 19.07
C LYS A 116 0.51 15.24 19.57
N SER A 117 1.49 15.40 20.45
CA SER A 117 2.08 14.29 21.22
C SER A 117 1.00 13.51 21.99
N PRO A 118 1.23 12.21 22.28
CA PRO A 118 0.28 11.36 23.01
C PRO A 118 0.06 11.74 24.48
N GLU A 119 0.69 12.82 24.98
CA GLU A 119 0.55 13.26 26.38
C GLU A 119 -0.87 13.73 26.75
N ASP A 120 -1.69 14.16 25.77
CA ASP A 120 -3.08 14.58 26.01
C ASP A 120 -4.10 13.42 26.11
N ALA A 121 -3.66 12.16 25.95
CA ALA A 121 -4.56 10.99 26.01
C ALA A 121 -4.75 10.41 27.42
N GLN A 122 -4.01 10.89 28.44
CA GLN A 122 -4.11 10.40 29.82
C GLN A 122 -5.09 11.16 30.72
N GLU A 123 -5.63 12.31 30.28
CA GLU A 123 -6.49 13.12 31.14
C GLU A 123 -7.98 13.02 30.71
N LYS A 124 -8.56 11.83 30.89
CA LYS A 124 -10.00 11.58 31.18
C LYS A 124 -10.31 10.09 31.18
N ALA A 125 -9.76 9.37 32.17
CA ALA A 125 -10.51 8.25 32.75
C ALA A 125 -11.42 8.86 33.83
N PRO A 126 -12.76 8.72 33.77
CA PRO A 126 -13.60 9.09 34.89
C PRO A 126 -13.29 8.14 36.05
N GLU A 127 -12.79 8.67 37.16
CA GLU A 127 -12.78 7.97 38.44
C GLU A 127 -14.21 7.61 38.83
N LYS A 128 -14.34 6.47 39.52
CA LYS A 128 -15.59 5.85 39.98
C LYS A 128 -16.42 6.74 40.88
#